data_AF-A0A7Z9C4C1-F1
#
_entry.id   AF-A0A7Z9C4C1-F1
#
_cell.length_a   1.000
_cell.length_b   1.000
_cell.length_c   1.000
_cell.angle_alpha   90.00
_cell.angle_beta   90.00
_cell.angle_gamma   90.00
#
_symmetry.space_group_name_H-M   'P 1'
#
loop_
_entity.id
_entity.type
_entity.pdbx_description
1 polymer ?
#
loop_
_entity_poly.entity_id
_entity_poly.type
_entity_poly.pdbx_seq_one_letter_code
_entity_poly.pdbx_strand_id
1 'polypeptide(L)'
;MAFSEFEPPIFKRLPRNDTGDAPGHQSGFVVPAELGPFFPPLPPGTALSPVPSIAIRALLVMNGVALGTVDTVYQHQTWGGTRAPERRVTSNLKPLLGKAKAGDILSIERSLDDDLFYRLTLYPAGSPEFAQIDSRTGGRRWGTLGGDAPVSNAQIASAEKDLTALVDKPFRPFDDGAAIQIVARIARSRAFRGLIKRAYDQKCAMCGGGLVNALGNSEVEAAHIIGRGALGSDDVRNGLALCRAHHWAFDQGMICVSDQSTVIVKPELYSRSENATLKLIDGNKISTPKEHRFCPDPGALAWHRKHVFEVSA
;
A
#
# COMPACT_ATOMS: atom_id res chain seq x y z
N MET A 1 4.83 -16.60 -13.03
CA MET A 1 4.05 -16.79 -11.79
C MET A 1 3.24 -15.53 -11.58
N ALA A 2 1.91 -15.61 -11.51
CA ALA A 2 1.11 -14.44 -11.17
C ALA A 2 1.52 -13.99 -9.76
N PHE A 3 2.02 -12.77 -9.62
CA PHE A 3 2.25 -12.20 -8.30
C PHE A 3 0.88 -12.04 -7.63
N SER A 4 0.71 -12.56 -6.42
CA SER A 4 -0.48 -12.28 -5.60
C SER A 4 -0.56 -10.76 -5.41
N GLU A 5 -1.71 -10.13 -5.66
CA GLU A 5 -1.95 -8.70 -5.40
C GLU A 5 -2.01 -8.37 -3.89
N PHE A 6 -2.01 -9.41 -3.05
CA PHE A 6 -2.15 -9.33 -1.60
C PHE A 6 -1.03 -10.06 -0.86
N GLU A 7 -0.73 -9.59 0.35
CA GLU A 7 0.20 -10.23 1.29
C GLU A 7 -0.29 -11.60 1.79
N PRO A 8 0.60 -12.43 2.36
CA PRO A 8 0.19 -13.66 3.05
C PRO A 8 -0.95 -13.42 4.07
N PRO A 9 -1.99 -14.27 4.08
CA PRO A 9 -3.16 -14.07 4.92
C PRO A 9 -2.85 -14.23 6.41
N ILE A 10 -3.45 -13.36 7.21
CA ILE A 10 -3.79 -13.67 8.60
C ILE A 10 -5.24 -14.15 8.67
N PHE A 11 -5.59 -14.82 9.76
CA PHE A 11 -6.95 -15.32 9.96
C PHE A 11 -7.45 -15.06 11.37
N LYS A 12 -8.76 -15.12 11.50
CA LYS A 12 -9.48 -15.17 12.76
C LYS A 12 -10.68 -16.09 12.66
N ARG A 13 -10.80 -17.01 13.61
CA ARG A 13 -12.01 -17.80 13.83
C ARG A 13 -13.04 -16.92 14.53
N LEU A 14 -14.22 -16.77 13.92
CA LEU A 14 -15.22 -15.82 14.36
C LEU A 14 -15.98 -16.37 15.58
N PRO A 15 -15.93 -15.72 16.76
CA PRO A 15 -16.86 -15.98 17.84
C PRO A 15 -18.25 -15.41 17.51
N ARG A 16 -19.27 -15.82 18.26
CA ARG A 16 -20.66 -15.35 18.09
C ARG A 16 -20.79 -13.82 17.97
N ASN A 17 -20.01 -13.06 18.77
CA ASN A 17 -20.03 -11.59 18.81
C ASN A 17 -19.39 -10.87 17.61
N ASP A 18 -18.93 -11.60 16.59
CA ASP A 18 -18.41 -11.03 15.35
C ASP A 18 -19.25 -11.45 14.12
N THR A 19 -20.41 -12.07 14.37
CA THR A 19 -21.22 -12.75 13.37
C THR A 19 -22.67 -12.28 13.40
N GLY A 20 -23.46 -12.68 12.41
CA GLY A 20 -24.90 -12.43 12.36
C GLY A 20 -25.72 -13.07 13.50
N ASP A 21 -25.12 -13.97 14.29
CA ASP A 21 -25.78 -14.69 15.39
C ASP A 21 -25.90 -13.89 16.70
N ALA A 22 -25.28 -12.70 16.78
CA ALA A 22 -25.33 -11.84 17.96
C ALA A 22 -26.60 -10.95 17.97
N PRO A 23 -27.22 -10.69 19.14
CA PRO A 23 -28.31 -9.73 19.26
C PRO A 23 -27.82 -8.30 18.93
N GLY A 24 -28.56 -7.59 18.06
CA GLY A 24 -28.20 -6.26 17.60
C GLY A 24 -27.31 -6.27 16.35
N HIS A 25 -27.37 -5.20 15.55
CA HIS A 25 -26.63 -5.06 14.29
C HIS A 25 -25.12 -4.93 14.52
N GLN A 26 -24.44 -6.00 14.92
CA GLN A 26 -22.98 -5.99 15.03
C GLN A 26 -22.38 -6.02 13.61
N SER A 27 -21.90 -4.85 13.20
CA SER A 27 -21.44 -4.53 11.85
C SER A 27 -19.93 -4.71 11.67
N GLY A 28 -19.29 -5.58 12.47
CA GLY A 28 -17.84 -5.66 12.52
C GLY A 28 -17.26 -6.81 13.34
N PHE A 29 -15.94 -6.95 13.28
CA PHE A 29 -15.18 -7.97 13.99
C PHE A 29 -14.04 -7.38 14.83
N VAL A 30 -13.75 -8.00 15.98
CA VAL A 30 -12.58 -7.66 16.81
C VAL A 30 -11.28 -8.05 16.11
N VAL A 31 -10.30 -7.16 16.14
CA VAL A 31 -8.90 -7.41 15.75
C VAL A 31 -8.08 -7.64 17.02
N PRO A 32 -7.63 -8.89 17.29
CA PRO A 32 -6.75 -9.20 18.40
C PRO A 32 -5.46 -8.36 18.39
N ALA A 33 -4.88 -8.12 19.56
CA ALA A 33 -3.72 -7.27 19.69
C ALA A 33 -2.53 -7.76 18.84
N GLU A 34 -2.38 -9.08 18.71
CA GLU A 34 -1.33 -9.75 17.95
C GLU A 34 -1.50 -9.60 16.43
N LEU A 35 -2.72 -9.32 15.96
CA LEU A 35 -2.99 -9.03 14.54
C LEU A 35 -2.88 -7.55 14.22
N GLY A 36 -2.94 -6.68 15.23
CA GLY A 36 -2.84 -5.22 15.08
C GLY A 36 -1.65 -4.72 14.25
N PRO A 37 -0.44 -5.32 14.33
CA PRO A 37 0.71 -4.92 13.53
C PRO A 37 0.53 -5.04 12.01
N PHE A 38 -0.49 -5.77 11.52
CA PHE A 38 -0.76 -5.97 10.10
C PHE A 38 -1.87 -5.06 9.56
N PHE A 39 -2.45 -4.22 10.42
CA PHE A 39 -3.40 -3.17 10.08
C PHE A 39 -2.71 -1.80 10.08
N PRO A 40 -3.31 -0.74 9.52
CA PRO A 40 -2.72 0.59 9.56
C PRO A 40 -2.54 1.03 11.03
N PRO A 41 -1.46 1.73 11.37
CA PRO A 41 -1.19 2.12 12.75
C PRO A 41 -2.28 3.07 13.25
N LEU A 42 -3.12 2.59 14.18
CA LEU A 42 -4.09 3.46 14.85
C LEU A 42 -3.38 4.43 15.79
N PRO A 43 -3.81 5.70 15.84
CA PRO A 43 -3.41 6.59 16.92
C PRO A 43 -3.74 5.95 18.27
N PRO A 44 -2.99 6.27 19.35
CA PRO A 44 -3.25 5.73 20.67
C PRO A 44 -4.73 5.84 21.04
N GLY A 45 -5.32 4.73 21.49
CA GLY A 45 -6.72 4.68 21.92
C GLY A 45 -6.92 5.62 23.11
N THR A 46 -7.56 6.75 22.87
CA THR A 46 -7.98 7.68 23.91
C THR A 46 -9.44 7.42 24.27
N ALA A 47 -9.86 7.84 25.46
CA ALA A 47 -11.27 7.90 25.82
C ALA A 47 -12.02 9.05 25.11
N LEU A 48 -11.34 9.76 24.19
CA LEU A 48 -11.89 10.92 23.50
C LEU A 48 -12.93 10.51 22.45
N SER A 49 -13.87 11.42 22.22
CA SER A 49 -14.84 11.37 21.13
C SER A 49 -14.48 12.46 20.11
N PRO A 50 -14.35 12.15 18.81
CA PRO A 50 -14.55 10.84 18.21
C PRO A 50 -13.41 9.86 18.53
N VAL A 51 -13.73 8.56 18.54
CA VAL A 51 -12.74 7.51 18.81
C VAL A 51 -11.72 7.47 17.66
N PRO A 52 -10.40 7.30 17.94
CA PRO A 52 -9.40 7.19 16.90
C PRO A 52 -9.73 6.08 15.90
N SER A 53 -9.84 6.48 14.63
CA SER A 53 -10.27 5.62 13.54
C SER A 53 -9.48 5.90 12.26
N ILE A 54 -9.35 4.87 11.45
CA ILE A 54 -8.78 4.91 10.10
C ILE A 54 -9.79 4.26 9.19
N ALA A 55 -10.21 5.00 8.17
CA ALA A 55 -11.07 4.46 7.15
C ALA A 55 -10.25 3.60 6.18
N ILE A 56 -10.76 2.41 5.89
CA ILE A 56 -10.11 1.42 5.01
C ILE A 56 -11.14 0.89 4.01
N ARG A 57 -10.68 0.24 2.94
CA ARG A 57 -11.53 -0.45 1.98
C ARG A 57 -11.39 -1.95 2.10
N ALA A 58 -12.47 -2.68 1.87
CA ALA A 58 -12.47 -4.13 1.92
C ALA A 58 -13.20 -4.73 0.72
N LEU A 59 -12.53 -5.61 -0.03
CA LEU A 59 -13.17 -6.56 -0.93
C LEU A 59 -13.71 -7.72 -0.09
N LEU A 60 -15.03 -7.90 -0.12
CA LEU A 60 -15.71 -8.97 0.60
C LEU A 60 -15.83 -10.20 -0.30
N VAL A 61 -15.37 -11.37 0.18
CA VAL A 61 -15.38 -12.63 -0.58
C VAL A 61 -15.95 -13.74 0.28
N MET A 62 -16.79 -14.60 -0.29
CA MET A 62 -17.30 -15.79 0.39
C MET A 62 -17.33 -16.94 -0.61
N ASN A 63 -16.73 -18.08 -0.25
CA ASN A 63 -16.64 -19.28 -1.12
C ASN A 63 -16.12 -18.96 -2.53
N GLY A 64 -15.07 -18.13 -2.63
CA GLY A 64 -14.48 -17.72 -3.91
C GLY A 64 -15.30 -16.70 -4.72
N VAL A 65 -16.48 -16.29 -4.24
CA VAL A 65 -17.34 -15.31 -4.92
C VAL A 65 -17.21 -13.94 -4.24
N ALA A 66 -16.91 -12.92 -5.05
CA ALA A 66 -16.90 -11.53 -4.58
C ALA A 66 -18.33 -11.06 -4.27
N LEU A 67 -18.54 -10.55 -3.05
CA LEU A 67 -19.80 -9.94 -2.61
C LEU A 67 -19.83 -8.43 -2.85
N GLY A 68 -18.69 -7.83 -3.18
CA GLY A 68 -18.52 -6.41 -3.46
C GLY A 68 -17.40 -5.76 -2.65
N THR A 69 -17.09 -4.51 -2.97
CA THR A 69 -16.12 -3.68 -2.24
C THR A 69 -16.86 -2.67 -1.37
N VAL A 70 -16.42 -2.50 -0.11
CA VAL A 70 -17.03 -1.59 0.85
C VAL A 70 -16.00 -0.66 1.47
N ASP A 71 -16.42 0.57 1.77
CA ASP A 71 -15.69 1.44 2.72
C ASP A 71 -16.06 1.01 4.15
N THR A 72 -15.06 0.74 4.97
CA THR A 72 -15.19 0.26 6.34
C THR A 72 -14.23 1.02 7.25
N VAL A 73 -14.30 0.81 8.56
CA VAL A 73 -13.55 1.60 9.53
C VAL A 73 -12.79 0.69 10.47
N TYR A 74 -11.47 0.83 10.53
CA TYR A 74 -10.64 0.27 11.58
C TYR A 74 -10.51 1.29 12.71
N GLN A 75 -10.89 0.93 13.92
CA GLN A 75 -10.93 1.88 15.03
C GLN A 75 -10.67 1.23 16.38
N HIS A 76 -10.35 2.06 17.35
CA HIS A 76 -10.58 1.69 18.75
C HIS A 76 -12.09 1.66 19.04
N GLN A 77 -12.51 0.79 19.94
CA GLN A 77 -13.84 0.81 20.54
C GLN A 77 -13.68 0.90 22.05
N THR A 78 -14.30 1.90 22.65
CA THR A 78 -14.23 2.19 24.09
C THR A 78 -15.61 2.05 24.73
N TRP A 79 -15.63 1.76 26.02
CA TRP A 79 -16.85 1.59 26.81
C TRP A 79 -16.88 2.60 27.97
N GLY A 80 -16.61 3.87 27.67
CA GLY A 80 -16.56 4.94 28.69
C GLY A 80 -15.56 4.65 29.82
N GLY A 81 -14.44 3.99 29.52
CA GLY A 81 -13.40 3.64 30.50
C GLY A 81 -13.66 2.39 31.34
N THR A 82 -14.82 1.74 31.22
CA THR A 82 -15.15 0.51 31.99
C THR A 82 -14.36 -0.72 31.56
N ARG A 83 -13.76 -0.70 30.37
CA ARG A 83 -12.93 -1.77 29.80
C ARG A 83 -11.79 -1.18 29.00
N ALA A 84 -10.71 -1.96 28.85
CA ALA A 84 -9.62 -1.60 27.96
C ALA A 84 -10.17 -1.41 26.52
N PRO A 85 -9.72 -0.37 25.79
CA PRO A 85 -10.08 -0.20 24.39
C PRO A 85 -9.71 -1.42 23.57
N GLU A 86 -10.65 -1.95 22.79
CA GLU A 86 -10.38 -3.00 21.81
C GLU A 86 -10.27 -2.41 20.41
N ARG A 87 -9.65 -3.14 19.48
CA ARG A 87 -9.58 -2.73 18.07
C ARG A 87 -10.62 -3.50 17.27
N ARG A 88 -11.32 -2.82 16.37
CA ARG A 88 -12.37 -3.44 15.55
C ARG A 88 -12.33 -2.89 14.13
N VAL A 89 -12.69 -3.75 13.17
CA VAL A 89 -13.13 -3.31 11.85
C VAL A 89 -14.66 -3.31 11.87
N THR A 90 -15.28 -2.19 11.51
CA THR A 90 -16.71 -1.94 11.66
C THR A 90 -17.28 -1.20 10.46
N SER A 91 -18.61 -1.19 10.33
CA SER A 91 -19.37 -0.51 9.27
C SER A 91 -19.30 -1.26 7.93
N ASN A 92 -20.45 -1.35 7.26
CA ASN A 92 -20.62 -1.95 5.93
C ASN A 92 -20.17 -3.41 5.75
N LEU A 93 -19.88 -4.14 6.83
CA LEU A 93 -19.50 -5.55 6.77
C LEU A 93 -20.68 -6.53 6.80
N LYS A 94 -21.92 -6.05 6.94
CA LYS A 94 -23.15 -6.88 6.99
C LYS A 94 -23.29 -7.85 5.80
N PRO A 95 -22.94 -7.48 4.55
CA PRO A 95 -23.04 -8.42 3.42
C PRO A 95 -22.22 -9.70 3.61
N LEU A 96 -21.09 -9.62 4.33
CA LEU A 96 -20.22 -10.75 4.65
C LEU A 96 -20.55 -11.34 6.03
N LEU A 97 -20.42 -10.55 7.09
CA LEU A 97 -20.54 -11.03 8.48
C LEU A 97 -21.98 -11.38 8.88
N GLY A 98 -22.99 -10.82 8.20
CA GLY A 98 -24.39 -11.21 8.40
C GLY A 98 -24.71 -12.62 7.91
N LYS A 99 -23.81 -13.25 7.15
CA LYS A 99 -23.90 -14.65 6.71
C LYS A 99 -23.00 -15.58 7.53
N ALA A 100 -22.10 -15.01 8.32
CA ALA A 100 -21.17 -15.78 9.15
C ALA A 100 -21.87 -16.35 10.38
N LYS A 101 -21.35 -17.47 10.85
CA LYS A 101 -21.72 -18.14 12.11
C LYS A 101 -20.52 -18.30 13.02
N ALA A 102 -20.79 -18.49 14.30
CA ALA A 102 -19.74 -18.80 15.26
C ALA A 102 -18.96 -20.06 14.82
N GLY A 103 -17.63 -19.93 14.73
CA GLY A 103 -16.73 -21.00 14.30
C GLY A 103 -16.24 -20.87 12.86
N ASP A 104 -16.84 -20.02 12.04
CA ASP A 104 -16.34 -19.73 10.68
C ASP A 104 -14.94 -19.10 10.73
N ILE A 105 -14.18 -19.21 9.64
CA ILE A 105 -12.86 -18.60 9.53
C ILE A 105 -12.93 -17.38 8.61
N LEU A 106 -12.48 -16.23 9.10
CA LEU A 106 -12.25 -15.04 8.31
C LEU A 106 -10.75 -14.93 8.00
N SER A 107 -10.40 -14.98 6.72
CA SER A 107 -9.06 -14.64 6.22
C SER A 107 -9.00 -13.16 5.86
N ILE A 108 -7.88 -12.53 6.16
CA ILE A 108 -7.65 -11.10 6.04
C ILE A 108 -6.31 -10.92 5.36
N GLU A 109 -6.31 -10.22 4.23
CA GLU A 109 -5.12 -10.01 3.41
C GLU A 109 -5.03 -8.53 3.04
N ARG A 110 -3.86 -7.92 3.22
CA ARG A 110 -3.61 -6.52 2.86
C ARG A 110 -3.06 -6.44 1.45
N SER A 111 -3.51 -5.48 0.65
CA SER A 111 -2.98 -5.27 -0.71
C SER A 111 -1.50 -4.89 -0.65
N LEU A 112 -0.71 -5.37 -1.63
CA LEU A 112 0.71 -5.02 -1.77
C LEU A 112 0.92 -3.55 -2.18
N ASP A 113 -0.06 -2.94 -2.85
CA ASP A 113 0.03 -1.61 -3.46
C ASP A 113 -0.79 -0.54 -2.72
N ASP A 114 -1.90 -0.93 -2.06
CA ASP A 114 -2.75 -0.04 -1.27
C ASP A 114 -2.80 -0.48 0.20
N ASP A 115 -2.09 0.25 1.05
CA ASP A 115 -1.94 -0.03 2.49
C ASP A 115 -3.27 0.07 3.27
N LEU A 116 -4.29 0.73 2.69
CA LEU A 116 -5.63 0.87 3.25
C LEU A 116 -6.66 -0.04 2.57
N PHE A 117 -6.24 -0.96 1.71
CA PHE A 117 -7.13 -1.91 1.04
C PHE A 117 -6.88 -3.36 1.49
N TYR A 118 -7.96 -4.03 1.85
CA TYR A 118 -7.94 -5.41 2.36
C TYR A 118 -8.87 -6.30 1.55
N ARG A 119 -8.56 -7.59 1.51
CA ARG A 119 -9.49 -8.65 1.13
C ARG A 119 -9.91 -9.39 2.39
N LEU A 120 -11.23 -9.51 2.57
CA LEU A 120 -11.87 -10.22 3.66
C LEU A 120 -12.59 -11.43 3.09
N THR A 121 -12.04 -12.62 3.32
CA THR A 121 -12.59 -13.87 2.78
C THR A 121 -13.19 -14.71 3.91
N LEU A 122 -14.50 -14.94 3.86
CA LEU A 122 -15.20 -15.81 4.80
C LEU A 122 -15.20 -17.26 4.28
N TYR A 123 -14.77 -18.18 5.14
CA TYR A 123 -14.86 -19.62 4.97
C TYR A 123 -15.85 -20.17 6.00
N PRO A 124 -17.11 -20.42 5.61
CA PRO A 124 -18.12 -21.00 6.49
C PRO A 124 -17.76 -22.42 6.91
N ALA A 125 -18.02 -22.76 8.17
CA ALA A 125 -17.83 -24.12 8.66
C ALA A 125 -18.63 -25.13 7.83
N GLY A 126 -17.96 -26.17 7.34
CA GLY A 126 -18.54 -27.19 6.48
C GLY A 126 -18.50 -26.89 4.98
N SER A 127 -17.96 -25.75 4.54
CA SER A 127 -17.66 -25.54 3.12
C SER A 127 -16.48 -26.42 2.65
N PRO A 128 -16.37 -26.73 1.35
CA PRO A 128 -15.25 -27.51 0.81
C PRO A 128 -13.87 -26.90 1.14
N GLU A 129 -13.76 -25.58 1.09
CA GLU A 129 -12.51 -24.85 1.33
C GLU A 129 -12.18 -24.76 2.82
N PHE A 130 -13.19 -24.84 3.70
CA PHE A 130 -13.01 -24.67 5.14
C PHE A 130 -11.99 -25.65 5.71
N ALA A 131 -12.10 -26.93 5.38
CA ALA A 131 -11.21 -27.96 5.93
C ALA A 131 -9.72 -27.70 5.58
N GLN A 132 -9.46 -27.19 4.37
CA GLN A 132 -8.11 -26.83 3.95
C GLN A 132 -7.57 -25.65 4.75
N ILE A 133 -8.37 -24.61 4.94
CA ILE A 133 -8.01 -23.41 5.70
C ILE A 133 -7.85 -23.75 7.19
N ASP A 134 -8.80 -24.50 7.77
CA ASP A 134 -8.81 -24.90 9.19
C ASP A 134 -7.57 -25.73 9.53
N SER A 135 -7.12 -26.64 8.64
CA SER A 135 -5.88 -27.40 8.84
C SER A 135 -4.65 -26.49 9.03
N ARG A 136 -4.59 -25.36 8.33
CA ARG A 136 -3.49 -24.38 8.40
C ARG A 136 -3.56 -23.50 9.64
N THR A 137 -4.71 -23.45 10.31
CA THR A 137 -4.86 -22.71 11.58
C THR A 137 -4.14 -23.42 12.72
N GLY A 138 -3.98 -24.75 12.65
CA GLY A 138 -3.45 -25.56 13.76
C GLY A 138 -4.31 -25.45 15.03
N GLY A 139 -5.62 -25.24 14.89
CA GLY A 139 -6.56 -25.08 16.01
C GLY A 139 -6.48 -23.72 16.73
N ARG A 140 -5.62 -22.80 16.28
CA ARG A 140 -5.50 -21.45 16.85
C ARG A 140 -6.75 -20.63 16.53
N ARG A 141 -7.11 -19.71 17.43
CA ARG A 141 -8.24 -18.79 17.22
C ARG A 141 -7.95 -17.67 16.22
N TRP A 142 -6.69 -17.30 16.07
CA TRP A 142 -6.20 -16.31 15.11
C TRP A 142 -4.69 -16.48 14.89
N GLY A 143 -4.16 -15.86 13.84
CA GLY A 143 -2.72 -15.88 13.54
C GLY A 143 -2.45 -15.80 12.03
N THR A 144 -1.26 -16.21 11.62
CA THR A 144 -0.89 -16.37 10.21
C THR A 144 -1.46 -17.67 9.65
N LEU A 145 -1.84 -17.64 8.37
CA LEU A 145 -2.42 -18.77 7.66
C LEU A 145 -1.35 -19.41 6.75
N GLY A 146 -0.68 -20.47 7.23
CA GLY A 146 0.56 -20.96 6.59
C GLY A 146 1.78 -20.12 7.00
N GLY A 147 2.98 -20.69 6.88
CA GLY A 147 4.17 -20.26 7.65
C GLY A 147 4.60 -18.79 7.48
N ASP A 148 4.31 -18.16 6.35
CA ASP A 148 4.73 -16.77 6.10
C ASP A 148 3.75 -15.77 6.71
N ALA A 149 4.30 -14.82 7.48
CA ALA A 149 3.54 -13.69 8.00
C ALA A 149 3.50 -12.54 6.97
N PRO A 150 2.41 -11.75 6.91
CA PRO A 150 2.44 -10.47 6.22
C PRO A 150 3.42 -9.51 6.91
N VAL A 151 3.75 -8.42 6.23
CA VAL A 151 4.69 -7.43 6.77
C VAL A 151 4.04 -6.65 7.91
N SER A 152 4.70 -6.59 9.06
CA SER A 152 4.25 -5.77 10.20
C SER A 152 4.64 -4.29 10.05
N ASN A 153 3.91 -3.40 10.72
CA ASN A 153 4.24 -1.97 10.81
C ASN A 153 5.66 -1.72 11.35
N ALA A 154 6.15 -2.57 12.27
CA ALA A 154 7.51 -2.46 12.80
C ALA A 154 8.57 -2.75 11.72
N GLN A 155 8.33 -3.73 10.83
CA GLN A 155 9.21 -4.01 9.70
C GLN A 155 9.20 -2.88 8.67
N ILE A 156 8.03 -2.29 8.38
CA ILE A 156 7.93 -1.12 7.50
C ILE A 156 8.69 0.07 8.10
N ALA A 157 8.50 0.35 9.38
CA ALA A 157 9.19 1.44 10.07
C ALA A 157 10.71 1.22 10.13
N SER A 158 11.16 -0.02 10.35
CA SER A 158 12.59 -0.37 10.28
C SER A 158 13.14 -0.13 8.88
N ALA A 159 12.44 -0.60 7.85
CA ALA A 159 12.86 -0.40 6.46
C ALA A 159 12.89 1.09 6.09
N GLU A 160 11.92 1.89 6.56
CA GLU A 160 11.92 3.34 6.36
C GLU A 160 13.13 4.02 7.02
N LYS A 161 13.48 3.62 8.24
CA LYS A 161 14.68 4.11 8.92
C LYS A 161 15.94 3.74 8.14
N ASP A 162 16.03 2.51 7.64
CA ASP A 162 17.17 2.05 6.85
C ASP A 162 17.30 2.85 5.54
N LEU A 163 16.19 3.05 4.81
CA LEU A 163 16.17 3.84 3.58
C LEU A 163 16.52 5.32 3.84
N THR A 164 16.00 5.90 4.91
CA THR A 164 16.34 7.27 5.31
C THR A 164 17.82 7.41 5.64
N ALA A 165 18.45 6.40 6.25
CA ALA A 165 19.88 6.42 6.53
C ALA A 165 20.76 6.18 5.27
N LEU A 166 20.20 5.64 4.18
CA LEU A 166 20.94 5.45 2.92
C LEU A 166 21.23 6.77 2.21
N VAL A 167 20.38 7.80 2.39
CA VAL A 167 20.56 9.08 1.69
C VAL A 167 21.81 9.83 2.16
N ASP A 168 22.27 9.53 3.38
CA ASP A 168 23.49 10.11 3.96
C ASP A 168 24.77 9.34 3.52
N LYS A 169 24.62 8.29 2.70
CA LYS A 169 25.71 7.50 2.11
C LYS A 169 25.87 7.83 0.62
N PRO A 170 27.02 7.49 -0.01
CA PRO A 170 27.17 7.62 -1.45
C PRO A 170 26.05 6.91 -2.21
N PHE A 171 25.49 7.58 -3.22
CA PHE A 171 24.39 7.05 -4.01
C PHE A 171 24.79 5.74 -4.71
N ARG A 172 23.92 4.74 -4.59
CA ARG A 172 24.05 3.43 -5.24
C ARG A 172 22.84 3.23 -6.15
N PRO A 173 22.98 3.44 -7.47
CA PRO A 173 21.85 3.40 -8.40
C PRO A 173 21.25 2.00 -8.57
N PHE A 174 22.05 0.96 -8.34
CA PHE A 174 21.67 -0.43 -8.54
C PHE A 174 21.75 -1.24 -7.25
N ASP A 175 20.77 -2.12 -7.06
CA ASP A 175 20.85 -3.21 -6.10
C ASP A 175 21.90 -4.22 -6.57
N ASP A 176 22.59 -4.88 -5.63
CA ASP A 176 23.61 -5.90 -5.90
C ASP A 176 23.03 -7.27 -6.31
N GLY A 177 21.70 -7.34 -6.49
CA GLY A 177 20.99 -8.56 -6.85
C GLY A 177 20.98 -9.61 -5.73
N ALA A 178 21.36 -9.26 -4.50
CA ALA A 178 21.32 -10.19 -3.38
C ALA A 178 19.89 -10.72 -3.16
N ALA A 179 19.79 -12.02 -2.86
CA ALA A 179 18.52 -12.65 -2.55
C ALA A 179 17.98 -12.11 -1.21
N ILE A 180 17.09 -11.13 -1.27
CA ILE A 180 16.39 -10.60 -0.10
C ILE A 180 15.14 -11.46 0.17
N GLN A 181 14.87 -11.74 1.44
CA GLN A 181 13.64 -12.40 1.88
C GLN A 181 12.39 -11.63 1.39
N ILE A 182 11.36 -12.35 0.93
CA ILE A 182 10.14 -11.74 0.34
C ILE A 182 9.53 -10.67 1.26
N VAL A 183 9.41 -10.97 2.55
CA VAL A 183 8.88 -10.05 3.58
C VAL A 183 9.70 -8.76 3.67
N ALA A 184 11.03 -8.84 3.64
CA ALA A 184 11.90 -7.67 3.68
C ALA A 184 11.78 -6.83 2.39
N ARG A 185 11.61 -7.48 1.23
CA ARG A 185 11.36 -6.78 -0.03
C ARG A 185 10.04 -6.01 -0.01
N ILE A 186 8.96 -6.62 0.49
CA ILE A 186 7.66 -5.94 0.62
C ILE A 186 7.76 -4.77 1.60
N ALA A 187 8.43 -4.94 2.75
CA ALA A 187 8.64 -3.88 3.72
C ALA A 187 9.39 -2.68 3.13
N ARG A 188 10.50 -2.94 2.41
CA ARG A 188 11.29 -1.91 1.71
C ARG A 188 10.49 -1.20 0.63
N SER A 189 9.71 -1.94 -0.16
CA SER A 189 8.85 -1.35 -1.19
C SER A 189 7.80 -0.41 -0.59
N ARG A 190 7.09 -0.83 0.48
CA ARG A 190 6.13 0.04 1.20
C ARG A 190 6.81 1.29 1.76
N ALA A 191 7.97 1.12 2.40
CA ALA A 191 8.74 2.22 2.97
C ALA A 191 9.18 3.23 1.89
N PHE A 192 9.73 2.75 0.77
CA PHE A 192 10.12 3.59 -0.37
C PHE A 192 8.93 4.38 -0.92
N ARG A 193 7.81 3.70 -1.21
CA ARG A 193 6.58 4.34 -1.69
C ARG A 193 6.09 5.42 -0.72
N GLY A 194 6.06 5.11 0.58
CA GLY A 194 5.67 6.05 1.62
C GLY A 194 6.58 7.29 1.68
N LEU A 195 7.90 7.09 1.67
CA LEU A 195 8.89 8.16 1.72
C LEU A 195 8.79 9.10 0.52
N ILE A 196 8.76 8.55 -0.70
CA ILE A 196 8.67 9.35 -1.94
C ILE A 196 7.38 10.16 -1.95
N LYS A 197 6.23 9.54 -1.71
CA LYS A 197 4.95 10.26 -1.71
C LYS A 197 4.91 11.40 -0.68
N ARG A 198 5.49 11.19 0.51
CA ARG A 198 5.60 12.23 1.55
C ARG A 198 6.60 13.33 1.19
N ALA A 199 7.75 12.98 0.62
CA ALA A 199 8.79 13.93 0.23
C ALA A 199 8.30 14.99 -0.77
N TYR A 200 7.32 14.62 -1.60
CA TYR A 200 6.68 15.48 -2.59
C TYR A 200 5.29 16.00 -2.17
N ASP A 201 4.95 15.96 -0.88
CA ASP A 201 3.66 16.44 -0.35
C ASP A 201 2.44 15.84 -1.09
N GLN A 202 2.50 14.57 -1.47
CA GLN A 202 1.46 13.85 -2.24
C GLN A 202 1.16 14.47 -3.62
N LYS A 203 2.13 15.18 -4.22
CA LYS A 203 2.00 15.83 -5.52
C LYS A 203 2.97 15.26 -6.54
N CYS A 204 2.57 15.32 -7.80
CA CYS A 204 3.39 14.96 -8.93
C CYS A 204 4.55 15.95 -9.08
N ALA A 205 5.76 15.41 -9.21
CA ALA A 205 7.00 16.16 -9.41
C ALA A 205 6.95 17.02 -10.68
N MET A 206 6.23 16.58 -11.71
CA MET A 206 6.24 17.23 -13.03
C MET A 206 5.14 18.27 -13.22
N CYS A 207 3.91 18.00 -12.77
CA CYS A 207 2.78 18.92 -12.96
C CYS A 207 2.30 19.62 -11.68
N GLY A 208 2.81 19.23 -10.50
CA GLY A 208 2.38 19.77 -9.21
C GLY A 208 0.97 19.36 -8.76
N GLY A 209 0.21 18.63 -9.59
CA GLY A 209 -1.10 18.10 -9.25
C GLY A 209 -1.03 16.90 -8.30
N GLY A 210 -2.11 16.63 -7.58
CA GLY A 210 -2.26 15.45 -6.74
C GLY A 210 -3.72 15.30 -6.32
N LEU A 211 -4.22 14.06 -6.29
CA LEU A 211 -5.56 13.74 -5.83
C LEU A 211 -5.45 12.88 -4.57
N VAL A 212 -6.19 13.26 -3.54
CA VAL A 212 -6.29 12.50 -2.30
C VAL A 212 -7.76 12.24 -2.04
N ASN A 213 -8.13 10.97 -1.87
CA ASN A 213 -9.52 10.61 -1.56
C ASN A 213 -9.84 10.90 -0.08
N ALA A 214 -11.10 10.75 0.32
CA ALA A 214 -11.54 10.97 1.70
C ALA A 214 -10.85 10.07 2.74
N LEU A 215 -10.20 8.98 2.31
CA LEU A 215 -9.45 8.05 3.17
C LEU A 215 -7.97 8.46 3.35
N GLY A 216 -7.51 9.49 2.64
CA GLY A 216 -6.10 9.89 2.64
C GLY A 216 -5.22 9.15 1.62
N ASN A 217 -5.79 8.28 0.78
CA ASN A 217 -5.04 7.63 -0.29
C ASN A 217 -4.76 8.61 -1.42
N SER A 218 -3.48 8.72 -1.79
CA SER A 218 -3.03 9.56 -2.88
C SER A 218 -2.94 8.81 -4.21
N GLU A 219 -3.33 9.49 -5.27
CA GLU A 219 -3.21 9.05 -6.65
C GLU A 219 -1.76 8.93 -7.12
N VAL A 220 -0.86 9.77 -6.60
CA VAL A 220 0.53 9.78 -7.04
C VAL A 220 1.23 8.49 -6.64
N GLU A 221 2.13 8.04 -7.50
CA GLU A 221 2.92 6.83 -7.39
C GLU A 221 4.38 7.19 -7.14
N ALA A 222 5.10 6.30 -6.48
CA ALA A 222 6.55 6.44 -6.36
C ALA A 222 7.20 5.74 -7.55
N ALA A 223 7.50 6.53 -8.58
CA ALA A 223 8.19 6.07 -9.77
C ALA A 223 9.67 5.91 -9.47
N HIS A 224 10.24 4.76 -9.84
CA HIS A 224 11.69 4.61 -9.86
C HIS A 224 12.25 5.32 -11.09
N ILE A 225 13.32 6.11 -10.92
CA ILE A 225 14.04 6.73 -12.05
C ILE A 225 14.77 5.66 -12.85
N ILE A 226 15.53 4.81 -12.15
CA ILE A 226 16.07 3.56 -12.67
C ILE A 226 15.13 2.45 -12.23
N GLY A 227 14.37 1.88 -13.16
CA GLY A 227 13.35 0.87 -12.86
C GLY A 227 13.92 -0.43 -12.27
N ARG A 228 13.07 -1.15 -11.51
CA ARG A 228 13.45 -2.45 -10.90
C ARG A 228 13.88 -3.51 -11.91
N GLY A 229 13.38 -3.46 -13.14
CA GLY A 229 13.80 -4.36 -14.23
C GLY A 229 15.27 -4.20 -14.63
N ALA A 230 15.86 -3.03 -14.36
CA ALA A 230 17.29 -2.75 -14.55
C ALA A 230 18.08 -2.85 -13.24
N LEU A 231 17.55 -3.54 -12.22
CA LEU A 231 18.10 -3.62 -10.86
C LEU A 231 18.19 -2.27 -10.14
N GLY A 232 17.37 -1.27 -10.50
CA GLY A 232 17.35 0.00 -9.80
C GLY A 232 17.06 -0.14 -8.31
N SER A 233 17.77 0.64 -7.49
CA SER A 233 17.68 0.55 -6.04
C SER A 233 16.43 1.23 -5.47
N ASP A 234 16.02 0.81 -4.27
CA ASP A 234 14.98 1.51 -3.47
C ASP A 234 15.56 2.72 -2.70
N ASP A 235 16.64 3.34 -3.18
CA ASP A 235 17.17 4.60 -2.63
C ASP A 235 16.21 5.74 -2.97
N VAL A 236 15.87 6.59 -2.00
CA VAL A 236 14.93 7.72 -2.19
C VAL A 236 15.37 8.65 -3.32
N ARG A 237 16.69 8.81 -3.53
CA ARG A 237 17.25 9.62 -4.62
C ARG A 237 17.07 8.98 -6.00
N ASN A 238 16.66 7.71 -6.06
CA ASN A 238 16.23 7.01 -7.28
C ASN A 238 14.70 7.09 -7.49
N GLY A 239 13.99 8.01 -6.84
CA GLY A 239 12.54 8.09 -6.92
C GLY A 239 11.99 9.47 -7.24
N LEU A 240 10.83 9.50 -7.92
CA LEU A 240 9.99 10.67 -8.13
C LEU A 240 8.55 10.33 -7.72
N ALA A 241 7.83 11.26 -7.10
CA ALA A 241 6.38 11.13 -7.00
C ALA A 241 5.75 11.59 -8.31
N LEU A 242 5.02 10.73 -9.02
CA LEU A 242 4.38 11.07 -10.30
C LEU A 242 2.90 10.69 -10.27
N CYS A 243 2.03 11.51 -10.88
CA CYS A 243 0.67 11.04 -11.17
C CYS A 243 0.73 9.91 -12.21
N ARG A 244 -0.27 9.04 -12.25
CA ARG A 244 -0.30 7.84 -13.09
C ARG A 244 -0.02 8.12 -14.56
N ALA A 245 -0.54 9.23 -15.08
CA ALA A 245 -0.30 9.64 -16.47
C ALA A 245 1.18 9.96 -16.73
N HIS A 246 1.81 10.74 -15.84
CA HIS A 246 3.23 11.08 -15.98
C HIS A 246 4.16 9.93 -15.60
N HIS A 247 3.78 9.07 -14.66
CA HIS A 247 4.51 7.85 -14.35
C HIS A 247 4.57 6.94 -15.57
N TRP A 248 3.41 6.65 -16.17
CA TRP A 248 3.35 5.86 -17.40
C TRP A 248 4.16 6.49 -18.53
N ALA A 249 3.99 7.80 -18.79
CA ALA A 249 4.75 8.50 -19.84
C ALA A 249 6.28 8.47 -19.59
N PHE A 250 6.70 8.58 -18.32
CA PHE A 250 8.11 8.53 -17.95
C PHE A 250 8.71 7.12 -18.13
N ASP A 251 7.96 6.07 -17.74
CA ASP A 251 8.36 4.67 -17.92
C ASP A 251 8.42 4.28 -19.41
N GLN A 252 7.55 4.85 -20.25
CA GLN A 252 7.56 4.66 -21.70
C GLN A 252 8.61 5.52 -22.42
N GLY A 253 9.41 6.31 -21.69
CA GLY A 253 10.42 7.19 -22.30
C GLY A 253 9.84 8.34 -23.13
N MET A 254 8.56 8.67 -22.97
CA MET A 254 7.91 9.79 -23.65
C MET A 254 8.37 11.14 -23.09
N ILE A 255 8.72 11.15 -21.80
CA ILE A 255 9.22 12.31 -21.07
C ILE A 255 10.42 11.94 -20.21
N CYS A 256 11.31 12.90 -19.97
CA CYS A 256 12.41 12.76 -19.02
C CYS A 256 12.68 14.08 -18.29
N VAL A 257 13.74 14.13 -17.47
CA VAL A 257 14.18 15.33 -16.75
C VAL A 257 15.59 15.71 -17.20
N SER A 258 15.78 16.96 -17.60
CA SER A 258 17.06 17.54 -18.04
C SER A 258 18.06 17.72 -16.89
N ASP A 259 19.31 18.05 -17.23
CA ASP A 259 20.32 18.42 -16.22
C ASP A 259 19.97 19.72 -15.48
N GLN A 260 19.13 20.57 -16.06
CA GLN A 260 18.62 21.79 -15.45
C GLN A 260 17.32 21.54 -14.65
N SER A 261 16.98 20.28 -14.40
CA SER A 261 15.76 19.86 -13.69
C SER A 261 14.47 20.36 -14.35
N THR A 262 14.45 20.40 -15.68
CA THR A 262 13.25 20.69 -16.48
C THR A 262 12.72 19.42 -17.13
N VAL A 263 11.41 19.32 -17.29
CA VAL A 263 10.82 18.24 -18.10
C VAL A 263 11.25 18.42 -19.56
N ILE A 264 11.55 17.30 -20.22
CA ILE A 264 11.72 17.23 -21.68
C ILE A 264 10.70 16.26 -22.22
N VAL A 265 9.91 16.68 -23.21
CA VAL A 265 8.97 15.83 -23.95
C VAL A 265 9.53 15.53 -25.34
N LYS A 266 9.41 14.28 -25.81
CA LYS A 266 9.81 13.92 -27.18
C LYS A 266 9.09 14.80 -28.22
N PRO A 267 9.82 15.47 -29.15
CA PRO A 267 9.21 16.32 -30.17
C PRO A 267 8.19 15.59 -31.05
N GLU A 268 8.40 14.30 -31.33
CA GLU A 268 7.54 13.47 -32.19
C GLU A 268 6.11 13.37 -31.62
N LEU A 269 5.98 13.48 -30.30
CA LEU A 269 4.70 13.42 -29.58
C LEU A 269 3.86 14.69 -29.77
N TYR A 270 4.44 15.78 -30.27
CA TYR A 270 3.74 17.05 -30.49
C TYR A 270 2.66 16.98 -31.57
N SER A 271 2.76 16.03 -32.50
CA SER A 271 1.75 15.85 -33.55
C SER A 271 0.46 15.18 -33.06
N ARG A 272 0.50 14.48 -31.91
CA ARG A 272 -0.64 13.78 -31.33
C ARG A 272 -1.45 14.71 -30.44
N SER A 273 -2.77 14.75 -30.63
CA SER A 273 -3.69 15.54 -29.80
C SER A 273 -3.86 14.94 -28.40
N GLU A 274 -3.73 13.63 -28.28
CA GLU A 274 -3.83 12.86 -27.03
C GLU A 274 -2.74 13.27 -26.03
N ASN A 275 -1.58 13.72 -26.54
CA ASN A 275 -0.44 14.14 -25.75
C ASN A 275 -0.47 15.64 -25.39
N ALA A 276 -1.59 16.33 -25.60
CA ALA A 276 -1.69 17.78 -25.36
C ALA A 276 -1.25 18.17 -23.94
N THR A 277 -1.56 17.37 -22.92
CA THR A 277 -1.19 17.63 -21.53
C THR A 277 0.31 17.52 -21.27
N LEU A 278 1.03 16.67 -22.01
CA LEU A 278 2.49 16.56 -21.89
C LEU A 278 3.17 17.83 -22.40
N LYS A 279 2.68 18.41 -23.51
CA LYS A 279 3.23 19.65 -24.08
C LYS A 279 3.16 20.82 -23.12
N LEU A 280 2.15 20.85 -22.23
CA LEU A 280 1.99 21.91 -21.23
C LEU A 280 3.06 21.87 -20.14
N ILE A 281 3.71 20.72 -19.93
CA ILE A 281 4.77 20.57 -18.94
C ILE A 281 6.18 20.63 -19.53
N ASP A 282 6.33 20.62 -20.86
CA ASP A 282 7.64 20.65 -21.49
C ASP A 282 8.39 21.96 -21.14
N GLY A 283 9.66 21.83 -20.78
CA GLY A 283 10.48 22.95 -20.30
C GLY A 283 10.17 23.43 -18.87
N ASN A 284 9.08 22.99 -18.24
CA ASN A 284 8.79 23.37 -16.85
C ASN A 284 9.79 22.72 -15.90
N LYS A 285 10.18 23.44 -14.85
CA LYS A 285 10.97 22.86 -13.76
C LYS A 285 10.16 21.83 -13.00
N ILE A 286 10.77 20.68 -12.70
CA ILE A 286 10.17 19.73 -11.76
C ILE A 286 10.21 20.32 -10.35
N SER A 287 9.21 19.97 -9.54
CA SER A 287 9.29 20.18 -8.10
C SER A 287 10.28 19.19 -7.50
N THR A 288 10.89 19.59 -6.38
CA THR A 288 11.84 18.76 -5.63
C THR A 288 11.40 18.68 -4.17
N PRO A 289 11.81 17.62 -3.44
CA PRO A 289 11.56 17.54 -2.01
C PRO A 289 12.13 18.75 -1.25
N LYS A 290 11.50 19.09 -0.14
CA LYS A 290 11.99 20.17 0.76
C LYS A 290 13.35 19.82 1.36
N GLU A 291 13.55 18.54 1.70
CA GLU A 291 14.84 18.03 2.16
C GLU A 291 15.74 17.74 0.96
N HIS A 292 16.79 18.53 0.77
CA HIS A 292 17.71 18.40 -0.36
C HIS A 292 18.32 17.00 -0.50
N ARG A 293 18.56 16.30 0.61
CA ARG A 293 19.08 14.93 0.62
C ARG A 293 18.12 13.88 0.02
N PHE A 294 16.85 14.21 -0.14
CA PHE A 294 15.84 13.37 -0.80
C PHE A 294 15.64 13.73 -2.27
N CYS A 295 16.31 14.78 -2.78
CA CYS A 295 16.23 15.13 -4.19
C CYS A 295 16.72 13.98 -5.09
N PRO A 296 16.16 13.86 -6.30
CA PRO A 296 16.59 12.85 -7.25
C PRO A 296 18.07 13.03 -7.60
N ASP A 297 18.82 11.93 -7.65
CA ASP A 297 20.24 11.96 -7.98
C ASP A 297 20.42 12.30 -9.47
N PRO A 298 21.28 13.28 -9.83
CA PRO A 298 21.54 13.64 -11.22
C PRO A 298 22.01 12.45 -12.07
N GLY A 299 22.77 11.51 -11.48
CA GLY A 299 23.23 10.31 -12.16
C GLY A 299 22.09 9.36 -12.51
N ALA A 300 21.07 9.24 -11.66
CA ALA A 300 19.87 8.46 -11.95
C ALA A 300 19.08 9.09 -13.11
N LEU A 301 18.88 10.42 -13.08
CA LEU A 301 18.18 11.14 -14.16
C LEU A 301 18.93 11.01 -15.49
N ALA A 302 20.26 11.17 -15.48
CA ALA A 302 21.10 10.96 -16.66
C ALA A 302 21.02 9.52 -17.19
N TRP A 303 20.96 8.54 -16.29
CA TRP A 303 20.76 7.14 -16.68
C TRP A 303 19.43 6.94 -17.40
N HIS A 304 18.32 7.47 -16.85
CA HIS A 304 16.99 7.36 -17.47
C HIS A 304 16.96 8.01 -18.85
N ARG A 305 17.53 9.22 -18.97
CA ARG A 305 17.62 9.90 -20.28
C ARG A 305 18.29 9.03 -21.33
N LYS A 306 19.44 8.45 -21.00
CA LYS A 306 20.25 7.64 -21.93
C LYS A 306 19.64 6.28 -22.25
N HIS A 307 19.03 5.60 -21.28
CA HIS A 307 18.66 4.18 -21.41
C HIS A 307 17.15 3.93 -21.54
N VAL A 308 16.33 4.97 -21.33
CA VAL A 308 14.87 4.88 -21.47
C VAL A 308 14.39 5.91 -22.48
N PHE A 309 14.66 7.20 -22.25
CA PHE A 309 14.15 8.26 -23.11
C PHE A 309 14.75 8.24 -24.53
N GLU A 310 16.06 8.14 -24.67
CA GLU A 310 16.73 8.17 -26.00
C GLU A 310 16.46 6.92 -26.84
N VAL A 311 16.26 5.76 -26.21
CA VAL A 311 16.08 4.47 -26.92
C VAL A 311 14.62 4.14 -27.24
N SER A 312 13.67 4.80 -26.59
CA SER A 312 12.23 4.61 -26.84
C SER A 312 11.80 5.36 -28.10
N ALA A 313 10.88 4.77 -28.87
CA ALA A 313 10.35 5.35 -30.10
C ALA A 313 9.31 6.44 -29.84
#